data_AF-A0A8S9VDW8-F1
#
_entry.id   AF-A0A8S9VDW8-F1
#
_cell.length_a   1.000
_cell.length_b   1.000
_cell.length_c   1.000
_cell.angle_alpha   90.00
_cell.angle_beta   90.00
_cell.angle_gamma   90.00
#
_symmetry.space_group_name_H-M   'P 1'
#
loop_
_entity.id
_entity.type
_entity.pdbx_description
1 polymer ?
#
loop_
_entity_poly.entity_id
_entity_poly.type
_entity_poly.pdbx_seq_one_letter_code
_entity_poly.pdbx_strand_id
1 'polypeptide(L)'
;MDAVETEADGSDPMELLHVKRQGQRESFTRYRLQETLMLMGCRPKDAVTVTKEVFAVFSKHLSRESNSSSGSLYSNNSDDEEDKEREEQKLPMPLPWHLLHQCIYSSLARLDYVKPHHLLDFEVAKEITQRNQSFAVLLGGTSGTGKSTLASLLAARLRLTTVLPTDSVRHVLRSFTSKEENPCAFVSTYQAGDALSPEMIAALQGDREDMSAARLHKKMVLKGYKMQSDLVLEKLDRVLTMFEERKQSLVVEGVHLNMDDLLTL
;
A
#
# COMPACT_ATOMS: atom_id res chain seq x y z
N MET A 1 -11.76 -19.83 12.78
CA MET A 1 -10.52 -19.51 13.49
C MET A 1 -10.40 -18.00 13.49
N ASP A 2 -10.58 -17.46 14.69
CA ASP A 2 -10.45 -16.09 15.18
C ASP A 2 -11.20 -14.99 14.43
N ALA A 3 -12.47 -14.87 14.81
CA ALA A 3 -13.18 -13.61 14.79
C ALA A 3 -12.34 -12.59 15.58
N VAL A 4 -11.77 -11.61 14.90
CA VAL A 4 -11.16 -10.46 15.53
C VAL A 4 -12.31 -9.62 16.09
N GLU A 5 -12.78 -10.00 17.27
CA GLU A 5 -13.45 -9.07 18.17
C GLU A 5 -12.39 -8.02 18.54
N THR A 6 -12.31 -6.97 17.72
CA THR A 6 -11.82 -5.69 18.17
C THR A 6 -12.71 -5.31 19.35
N GLU A 7 -12.21 -5.43 20.58
CA GLU A 7 -12.81 -4.76 21.73
C GLU A 7 -12.97 -3.29 21.34
N ALA A 8 -14.19 -2.92 20.96
CA ALA A 8 -14.52 -1.53 20.73
C ALA A 8 -14.49 -0.88 22.11
N ASP A 9 -13.42 -0.15 22.41
CA ASP A 9 -13.22 0.61 23.66
C ASP A 9 -14.26 1.75 23.85
N GLY A 10 -15.44 1.63 23.23
CA GLY A 10 -16.53 2.63 23.18
C GLY A 10 -16.13 3.99 22.57
N SER A 11 -14.88 4.15 22.18
CA SER A 11 -14.27 5.42 21.75
C SER A 11 -14.57 5.68 20.28
N ASP A 12 -14.83 6.94 19.93
CA ASP A 12 -15.16 7.34 18.56
C ASP A 12 -13.95 7.11 17.62
N PRO A 13 -14.03 6.21 16.61
CA PRO A 13 -12.94 5.95 15.67
C PRO A 13 -12.53 7.19 14.85
N MET A 14 -13.40 8.20 14.76
CA MET A 14 -13.17 9.44 14.05
C MET A 14 -12.69 10.59 14.94
N GLU A 15 -12.47 10.35 16.25
CA GLU A 15 -11.91 11.36 17.14
C GLU A 15 -10.54 11.83 16.60
N LEU A 16 -10.37 13.15 16.49
CA LEU A 16 -9.22 13.79 15.88
C LEU A 16 -8.17 14.21 16.92
N LEU A 17 -6.95 13.76 16.69
CA LEU A 17 -5.74 14.24 17.32
C LEU A 17 -5.07 15.26 16.39
N HIS A 18 -4.84 16.48 16.86
CA HIS A 18 -4.08 17.49 16.12
C HIS A 18 -2.64 17.56 16.63
N VAL A 19 -1.68 17.64 15.71
CA VAL A 19 -0.26 17.61 16.00
C VAL A 19 0.45 18.73 15.25
N LYS A 20 1.46 19.37 15.86
CA LYS A 20 2.27 20.42 15.23
C LYS A 20 3.66 19.88 14.91
N ARG A 21 4.01 19.85 13.62
CA ARG A 21 5.31 19.41 13.09
C ARG A 21 5.87 20.50 12.16
N GLN A 22 7.06 21.02 12.45
CA GLN A 22 7.74 22.02 11.61
C GLN A 22 6.85 23.23 11.20
N GLY A 23 5.98 23.69 12.10
CA GLY A 23 5.06 24.80 11.84
C GLY A 23 3.75 24.40 11.14
N GLN A 24 3.64 23.19 10.60
CA GLN A 24 2.42 22.67 9.99
C GLN A 24 1.58 21.89 11.00
N ARG A 25 0.25 21.95 10.81
CA ARG A 25 -0.73 21.19 11.61
C ARG A 25 -1.09 19.92 10.85
N GLU A 26 -0.85 18.78 11.48
CA GLU A 26 -1.28 17.47 11.00
C GLU A 26 -2.42 16.94 11.88
N SER A 27 -3.26 16.07 11.32
CA SER A 27 -4.33 15.42 12.08
C SER A 27 -4.34 13.92 11.89
N PHE A 28 -4.73 13.21 12.95
CA PHE A 28 -4.85 11.76 12.99
C PHE A 28 -6.20 11.41 13.58
N THR A 29 -7.02 10.64 12.88
CA THR A 29 -8.13 9.96 13.54
C THR A 29 -7.60 8.79 14.36
N ARG A 30 -8.35 8.36 15.38
CA ARG A 30 -8.03 7.12 16.10
C ARG A 30 -7.82 5.94 15.16
N TYR A 31 -8.72 5.77 14.20
CA TYR A 31 -8.64 4.71 13.20
C TYR A 31 -7.32 4.77 12.41
N ARG A 32 -6.95 5.95 11.90
CA ARG A 32 -5.71 6.11 11.11
C ARG A 32 -4.46 5.87 11.94
N LEU A 33 -4.42 6.33 13.19
CA LEU A 33 -3.29 6.08 14.08
C LEU A 33 -3.13 4.57 14.35
N GLN A 34 -4.24 3.86 14.57
CA GLN A 34 -4.23 2.40 14.71
C GLN A 34 -3.71 1.71 13.45
N GLU A 35 -4.19 2.10 12.25
CA GLU A 35 -3.70 1.57 10.98
C GLU A 35 -2.19 1.77 10.83
N THR A 36 -1.68 2.95 11.15
CA THR A 36 -0.24 3.27 11.11
C THR A 36 0.56 2.33 12.02
N LEU A 37 0.13 2.16 13.27
CA LEU A 37 0.81 1.27 14.22
C LEU A 37 0.80 -0.20 13.76
N MET A 38 -0.31 -0.65 13.18
CA MET A 38 -0.40 -2.02 12.68
C MET A 38 0.44 -2.25 11.42
N LEU A 39 0.56 -1.24 10.55
CA LEU A 39 1.47 -1.26 9.41
C LEU A 39 2.93 -1.32 9.84
N MET A 40 3.29 -0.65 10.95
CA MET A 40 4.62 -0.82 11.60
C MET A 40 4.85 -2.22 12.19
N GLY A 41 3.81 -3.07 12.21
CA GLY A 41 3.90 -4.45 12.67
C GLY A 41 3.26 -4.71 14.03
N CYS A 42 2.69 -3.69 14.69
CA CYS A 42 2.01 -3.87 15.97
C CYS A 42 0.84 -4.86 15.85
N ARG A 43 0.64 -5.67 16.88
CA ARG A 43 -0.56 -6.50 17.01
C ARG A 43 -1.79 -5.59 17.11
N PRO A 44 -2.98 -6.01 16.61
CA PRO A 44 -4.18 -5.18 16.68
C PRO A 44 -4.53 -4.71 18.09
N LYS A 45 -4.42 -5.60 19.09
CA LYS A 45 -4.67 -5.27 20.50
C LYS A 45 -3.73 -4.17 21.01
N ASP A 46 -2.44 -4.32 20.72
CA ASP A 46 -1.41 -3.35 21.12
C ASP A 46 -1.62 -1.99 20.45
N ALA A 47 -2.01 -1.96 19.17
CA ALA A 47 -2.30 -0.72 18.46
C ALA A 47 -3.50 0.05 19.06
N VAL A 48 -4.51 -0.66 19.56
CA VAL A 48 -5.64 -0.07 20.30
C VAL A 48 -5.15 0.52 21.63
N THR A 49 -4.36 -0.24 22.39
CA THR A 49 -3.79 0.22 23.68
C THR A 49 -2.93 1.48 23.51
N VAL A 50 -1.99 1.48 22.57
CA VAL A 50 -1.11 2.63 22.30
C VAL A 50 -1.94 3.84 21.87
N THR A 51 -2.91 3.66 20.97
CA THR A 51 -3.81 4.75 20.54
C THR A 51 -4.58 5.33 21.73
N LYS A 52 -5.12 4.48 22.62
CA LYS A 52 -5.83 4.94 23.82
C LYS A 52 -4.94 5.81 24.72
N GLU A 53 -3.70 5.40 24.94
CA GLU A 53 -2.75 6.15 25.75
C GLU A 53 -2.38 7.50 25.11
N VAL A 54 -2.14 7.53 23.79
CA VAL A 54 -1.86 8.76 23.03
C VAL A 54 -3.00 9.76 23.15
N PHE A 55 -4.24 9.32 22.96
CA PHE A 55 -5.40 10.19 23.08
C PHE A 55 -5.60 10.67 24.52
N ALA A 56 -5.33 9.84 25.53
CA ALA A 56 -5.36 10.28 26.93
C ALA A 56 -4.31 11.37 27.23
N VAL A 57 -3.11 11.28 26.65
CA VAL A 57 -2.08 12.33 26.75
C VAL A 57 -2.54 13.60 26.04
N PHE A 58 -3.16 13.48 24.87
CA PHE A 58 -3.70 14.62 24.14
C PHE A 58 -4.82 15.34 24.91
N SER A 59 -5.81 14.62 25.46
CA SER A 59 -6.87 15.23 26.27
C SER A 59 -6.32 15.95 27.51
N LYS A 60 -5.28 15.40 28.16
CA LYS A 60 -4.60 16.06 29.29
C LYS A 60 -3.81 17.30 28.86
N HIS A 61 -3.26 17.31 27.65
CA HIS A 61 -2.57 18.48 27.12
C HIS A 61 -3.57 19.61 26.84
N LEU A 62 -4.70 19.28 26.21
CA LEU A 62 -5.79 20.24 25.95
C LEU A 62 -6.32 20.89 27.23
N SER A 63 -6.54 20.11 28.30
CA SER A 63 -7.05 20.64 29.58
C SER A 63 -6.04 21.50 30.35
N ARG A 64 -4.73 21.26 30.19
CA ARG A 64 -3.68 22.11 30.77
C ARG A 64 -3.63 23.47 30.09
N GLU A 65 -3.77 23.49 28.77
CA GLU A 65 -3.66 24.72 27.98
C GLU A 65 -4.94 25.57 28.04
N SER A 66 -6.11 24.96 28.22
CA SER A 66 -7.34 25.71 28.54
C SER A 66 -7.25 26.40 29.90
N ASN A 67 -6.57 25.78 30.86
CA ASN A 67 -6.38 26.35 32.21
C ASN A 67 -5.29 27.43 32.24
N SER A 68 -4.25 27.34 31.41
CA SER A 68 -3.21 28.38 31.30
C SER A 68 -3.73 29.65 30.60
N SER A 69 -4.56 29.49 29.57
CA SER A 69 -5.20 30.60 28.83
C SER A 69 -6.30 31.31 29.62
N SER A 70 -6.97 30.62 30.54
CA SER A 70 -7.97 31.23 31.45
C SER A 70 -7.34 32.09 32.57
N GLY A 71 -6.02 32.07 32.75
CA GLY A 71 -5.31 32.81 33.80
C GLY A 71 -4.83 34.21 33.43
N SER A 72 -5.08 34.68 32.20
CA SER A 72 -4.61 35.98 31.70
C SER A 72 -5.72 36.76 30.99
N LEU A 73 -6.75 37.18 31.73
CA LEU A 73 -7.69 38.20 31.27
C LEU A 73 -7.96 39.23 32.38
N TYR A 74 -7.04 40.18 32.50
CA TYR A 74 -7.34 41.56 32.87
C TYR A 74 -6.58 42.50 31.92
N SER A 75 -7.26 43.01 30.89
CA SER A 75 -7.33 44.44 30.53
C SER A 75 -7.68 44.68 29.05
N ASN A 76 -8.88 45.25 28.89
CA ASN A 76 -9.30 46.35 27.99
C ASN A 76 -9.33 46.21 26.45
N ASN A 77 -10.59 46.26 25.98
CA ASN A 77 -11.15 46.75 24.71
C ASN A 77 -10.28 47.65 23.83
N SER A 78 -10.29 47.39 22.51
CA SER A 78 -10.96 48.23 21.49
C SER A 78 -10.80 47.65 20.07
N ASP A 79 -11.94 47.59 19.37
CA ASP A 79 -12.20 47.85 17.94
C ASP A 79 -11.60 46.95 16.83
N ASP A 80 -12.52 46.23 16.18
CA ASP A 80 -12.78 46.11 14.73
C ASP A 80 -11.58 46.06 13.77
N GLU A 81 -11.20 44.83 13.39
CA GLU A 81 -10.90 44.35 12.03
C GLU A 81 -10.25 42.96 12.18
N GLU A 82 -10.93 41.84 11.86
CA GLU A 82 -10.31 40.52 11.55
C GLU A 82 -11.36 39.38 11.48
N ASP A 83 -12.23 39.39 10.47
CA ASP A 83 -13.16 38.26 10.22
C ASP A 83 -12.54 37.13 9.36
N LYS A 84 -11.20 37.08 9.22
CA LYS A 84 -10.47 35.92 8.64
C LYS A 84 -9.65 35.11 9.65
N GLU A 85 -9.36 35.64 10.84
CA GLU A 85 -8.62 34.91 11.88
C GLU A 85 -9.54 34.15 12.86
N ARG A 86 -10.85 34.38 12.81
CA ARG A 86 -11.83 33.79 13.74
C ARG A 86 -12.15 32.30 13.50
N GLU A 87 -11.81 31.73 12.34
CA GLU A 87 -12.00 30.28 12.11
C GLU A 87 -10.82 29.42 12.62
N GLU A 88 -9.60 29.96 12.70
CA GLU A 88 -8.46 29.22 13.28
C GLU A 88 -8.55 29.09 14.82
N GLN A 89 -9.28 29.99 15.47
CA GLN A 89 -9.43 30.08 16.94
C GLN A 89 -10.34 29.00 17.57
N LYS A 90 -11.02 28.16 16.77
CA LYS A 90 -11.87 27.06 17.30
C LYS A 90 -11.23 25.68 17.29
N LEU A 91 -10.06 25.53 16.68
CA LEU A 91 -9.40 24.22 16.57
C LEU A 91 -8.57 23.93 17.82
N PRO A 92 -8.70 22.74 18.44
CA PRO A 92 -7.96 22.37 19.66
C PRO A 92 -6.45 22.61 19.49
N MET A 93 -5.79 23.11 20.53
CA MET A 93 -4.34 23.35 20.48
C MET A 93 -3.60 22.07 20.07
N PRO A 94 -2.75 22.11 19.03
CA PRO A 94 -2.11 20.91 18.51
C PRO A 94 -1.00 20.42 19.45
N LEU A 95 -0.94 19.11 19.68
CA LEU A 95 0.12 18.47 20.43
C LEU A 95 1.47 18.64 19.70
N PRO A 96 2.56 19.02 20.36
CA PRO A 96 3.88 18.98 19.74
C PRO A 96 4.26 17.58 19.23
N TRP A 97 4.81 17.48 18.00
CA TRP A 97 5.22 16.21 17.37
C TRP A 97 6.09 15.31 18.26
N HIS A 98 7.03 15.91 19.00
CA HIS A 98 7.92 15.16 19.89
C HIS A 98 7.17 14.48 21.04
N LEU A 99 6.09 15.08 21.57
CA LEU A 99 5.28 14.46 22.62
C LEU A 99 4.47 13.27 22.10
N LEU A 100 3.93 13.37 20.88
CA LEU A 100 3.29 12.22 20.22
C LEU A 100 4.26 11.06 20.10
N HIS A 101 5.43 11.31 19.52
CA HIS A 101 6.46 10.28 19.34
C HIS A 101 6.90 9.66 20.66
N GLN A 102 7.19 10.49 21.66
CA GLN A 102 7.61 10.00 22.97
C GLN A 102 6.55 9.11 23.63
N CYS A 103 5.27 9.49 23.49
CA CYS A 103 4.16 8.68 23.98
C CYS A 103 4.13 7.33 23.26
N ILE A 104 4.10 7.32 21.93
CA ILE A 104 4.05 6.10 21.13
C ILE A 104 5.21 5.16 21.48
N TYR A 105 6.45 5.67 21.51
CA TYR A 105 7.60 4.82 21.81
C TYR A 105 7.63 4.32 23.24
N SER A 106 7.23 5.15 24.21
CA SER A 106 7.15 4.69 25.60
C SER A 106 6.13 3.56 25.74
N SER A 107 4.99 3.66 25.07
CA SER A 107 3.96 2.63 25.02
C SER A 107 4.45 1.36 24.33
N LEU A 108 5.08 1.49 23.15
CA LEU A 108 5.62 0.36 22.40
C LEU A 108 6.75 -0.35 23.15
N ALA A 109 7.64 0.39 23.81
CA ALA A 109 8.70 -0.18 24.64
C ALA A 109 8.15 -0.98 25.83
N ARG A 110 7.04 -0.53 26.45
CA ARG A 110 6.34 -1.31 27.50
C ARG A 110 5.68 -2.59 26.98
N LEU A 111 5.41 -2.66 25.68
CA LEU A 111 4.80 -3.81 25.01
C LEU A 111 5.85 -4.70 24.32
N ASP A 112 7.13 -4.58 24.70
CA ASP A 112 8.27 -5.35 24.20
C ASP A 112 8.59 -5.17 22.70
N TYR A 113 8.16 -4.05 22.09
CA TYR A 113 8.59 -3.68 20.75
C TYR A 113 9.95 -2.98 20.81
N VAL A 114 11.04 -3.73 20.62
CA VAL A 114 12.41 -3.22 20.69
C VAL A 114 13.11 -3.37 19.34
N LYS A 115 12.96 -2.39 18.44
CA LYS A 115 13.86 -2.24 17.28
C LYS A 115 14.38 -0.81 17.16
N PRO A 116 15.66 -0.62 16.78
CA PRO A 116 16.32 0.68 16.78
C PRO A 116 15.88 1.65 15.66
N HIS A 117 15.14 1.21 14.63
CA HIS A 117 14.77 2.01 13.44
C HIS A 117 13.36 2.62 13.47
N HIS A 118 12.60 2.45 14.57
CA HIS A 118 11.17 2.80 14.62
C HIS A 118 10.82 4.29 14.38
N LEU A 119 11.80 5.21 14.34
CA LEU A 119 11.60 6.62 13.96
C LEU A 119 11.21 6.78 12.49
N LEU A 120 11.86 6.05 11.60
CA LEU A 120 11.53 6.09 10.16
C LEU A 120 10.24 5.31 9.87
N ASP A 121 9.99 4.22 10.60
CA ASP A 121 8.85 3.35 10.34
C ASP A 121 7.50 4.04 10.59
N PHE A 122 7.40 4.85 11.66
CA PHE A 122 6.15 5.59 11.94
C PHE A 122 5.86 6.62 10.86
N GLU A 123 6.89 7.35 10.42
CA GLU A 123 6.74 8.36 9.37
C GLU A 123 6.34 7.73 8.04
N VAL A 124 7.05 6.69 7.60
CA VAL A 124 6.72 5.96 6.36
C VAL A 124 5.32 5.36 6.44
N ALA A 125 4.98 4.70 7.55
CA ALA A 125 3.66 4.13 7.75
C ALA A 125 2.56 5.21 7.73
N LYS A 126 2.82 6.38 8.33
CA LYS A 126 1.92 7.53 8.32
C LYS A 126 1.69 8.07 6.91
N GLU A 127 2.75 8.24 6.12
CA GLU A 127 2.62 8.71 4.74
C GLU A 127 1.82 7.72 3.87
N ILE A 128 1.96 6.42 4.11
CA ILE A 128 1.19 5.37 3.42
C ILE A 128 -0.28 5.39 3.85
N THR A 129 -0.58 5.37 5.15
CA THR A 129 -1.98 5.28 5.64
C THR A 129 -2.79 6.54 5.39
N GLN A 130 -2.12 7.69 5.28
CA GLN A 130 -2.71 8.98 4.90
C GLN A 130 -2.82 9.18 3.37
N ARG A 131 -2.39 8.22 2.55
CA ARG A 131 -2.38 8.28 1.07
C ARG A 131 -1.53 9.42 0.50
N ASN A 132 -0.42 9.74 1.15
CA ASN A 132 0.60 10.63 0.58
C ASN A 132 1.65 9.84 -0.21
N GLN A 133 1.87 8.59 0.17
CA GLN A 133 2.76 7.65 -0.50
C GLN A 133 2.06 6.30 -0.72
N SER A 134 2.52 5.54 -1.70
CA SER A 134 2.06 4.19 -1.98
C SER A 134 3.22 3.34 -2.46
N PHE A 135 3.03 2.02 -2.43
CA PHE A 135 4.00 1.05 -2.89
C PHE A 135 3.30 -0.11 -3.60
N ALA A 136 4.00 -0.75 -4.54
CA ALA A 136 3.57 -2.00 -5.13
C ALA A 136 4.52 -3.12 -4.71
N VAL A 137 3.97 -4.29 -4.38
CA VAL A 137 4.78 -5.50 -4.17
C VAL A 137 4.53 -6.46 -5.33
N LEU A 138 5.59 -6.81 -6.06
CA LEU A 138 5.51 -7.68 -7.24
C LEU A 138 6.06 -9.07 -6.90
N LEU A 139 5.20 -10.08 -6.93
CA LEU A 139 5.50 -11.46 -6.57
C LEU A 139 5.53 -12.36 -7.81
N GLY A 140 6.71 -12.45 -8.42
CA GLY A 140 6.98 -13.30 -9.57
C GLY A 140 7.36 -14.73 -9.18
N GLY A 141 6.96 -15.71 -10.01
CA GLY A 141 7.38 -17.09 -9.84
C GLY A 141 6.62 -18.06 -10.74
N THR A 142 7.11 -19.29 -10.85
CA THR A 142 6.44 -20.36 -11.61
C THR A 142 5.17 -20.84 -10.91
N SER A 143 4.30 -21.57 -11.62
CA SER A 143 3.13 -22.20 -11.01
C SER A 143 3.52 -23.16 -9.87
N GLY A 144 2.70 -23.22 -8.83
CA GLY A 144 2.88 -24.13 -7.69
C GLY A 144 3.87 -23.68 -6.61
N THR A 145 4.52 -22.52 -6.72
CA THR A 145 5.53 -22.06 -5.73
C THR A 145 4.94 -21.37 -4.50
N GLY A 146 3.61 -21.27 -4.38
CA GLY A 146 2.94 -20.61 -3.25
C GLY A 146 2.79 -19.08 -3.37
N LYS A 147 3.14 -18.50 -4.51
CA LYS A 147 2.97 -17.06 -4.84
C LYS A 147 1.61 -16.48 -4.44
N SER A 148 0.50 -17.11 -4.81
CA SER A 148 -0.85 -16.61 -4.49
C SER A 148 -1.15 -16.68 -2.99
N THR A 149 -0.69 -17.73 -2.30
CA THR A 149 -0.79 -17.85 -0.84
C THR A 149 0.02 -16.76 -0.15
N LEU A 150 1.26 -16.54 -0.56
CA LEU A 150 2.12 -15.48 -0.01
C LEU A 150 1.52 -14.10 -0.28
N ALA A 151 0.98 -13.85 -1.48
CA ALA A 151 0.34 -12.59 -1.83
C ALA A 151 -0.85 -12.28 -0.92
N SER A 152 -1.73 -13.25 -0.67
CA SER A 152 -2.87 -13.08 0.22
C SER A 152 -2.46 -12.86 1.67
N LEU A 153 -1.47 -13.62 2.17
CA LEU A 153 -0.96 -13.45 3.54
C LEU A 153 -0.27 -12.09 3.72
N LEU A 154 0.52 -11.66 2.73
CA LEU A 154 1.20 -10.38 2.73
C LEU A 154 0.20 -9.23 2.69
N ALA A 155 -0.78 -9.29 1.78
CA ALA A 155 -1.83 -8.28 1.68
C ALA A 155 -2.64 -8.19 2.98
N ALA A 156 -2.99 -9.32 3.59
CA ALA A 156 -3.65 -9.34 4.88
C ALA A 156 -2.79 -8.70 5.99
N ARG A 157 -1.48 -8.98 6.01
CA ARG A 157 -0.56 -8.45 7.02
C ARG A 157 -0.31 -6.95 6.87
N LEU A 158 -0.20 -6.46 5.63
CA LEU A 158 -0.02 -5.05 5.28
C LEU A 158 -1.35 -4.29 5.17
N ARG A 159 -2.49 -4.97 5.35
CA ARG A 159 -3.85 -4.43 5.25
C ARG A 159 -4.15 -3.82 3.87
N LEU A 160 -3.58 -4.40 2.84
CA LEU A 160 -3.88 -4.05 1.47
C LEU A 160 -5.17 -4.76 1.05
N THR A 161 -6.10 -3.99 0.52
CA THR A 161 -7.38 -4.51 0.01
C THR A 161 -7.25 -5.10 -1.40
N THR A 162 -6.14 -4.81 -2.08
CA THR A 162 -5.95 -5.17 -3.49
C THR A 162 -4.80 -6.15 -3.68
N VAL A 163 -5.15 -7.34 -4.16
CA VAL A 163 -4.23 -8.31 -4.75
C VAL A 163 -4.62 -8.49 -6.20
N LEU A 164 -3.68 -8.28 -7.12
CA LEU A 164 -3.87 -8.33 -8.56
C LEU A 164 -3.08 -9.49 -9.18
N PRO A 165 -3.73 -10.58 -9.58
CA PRO A 165 -3.09 -11.59 -10.41
C PRO A 165 -2.82 -11.05 -11.82
N THR A 166 -1.63 -11.31 -12.36
CA THR A 166 -1.32 -10.98 -13.78
C THR A 166 -2.26 -11.68 -14.76
N ASP A 167 -2.83 -12.83 -14.36
CA ASP A 167 -3.83 -13.53 -15.17
C ASP A 167 -5.15 -12.75 -15.29
N SER A 168 -5.50 -11.93 -14.30
CA SER A 168 -6.65 -11.04 -14.37
C SER A 168 -6.40 -9.91 -15.37
N VAL A 169 -5.18 -9.37 -15.44
CA VAL A 169 -4.78 -8.38 -16.47
C VAL A 169 -4.89 -9.01 -17.86
N ARG A 170 -4.42 -10.26 -18.03
CA ARG A 170 -4.57 -11.02 -19.27
C ARG A 170 -6.04 -11.24 -19.65
N HIS A 171 -6.90 -11.53 -18.68
CA HIS A 171 -8.35 -11.67 -18.93
C HIS A 171 -8.99 -10.35 -19.39
N VAL A 172 -8.63 -9.23 -18.77
CA VAL A 172 -9.11 -7.91 -19.20
C VAL A 172 -8.60 -7.57 -20.60
N LEU A 173 -7.34 -7.87 -20.91
CA LEU A 173 -6.80 -7.69 -22.25
C LEU A 173 -7.65 -8.43 -23.31
N ARG A 174 -8.11 -9.66 -23.03
CA ARG A 174 -8.95 -10.44 -23.95
C ARG A 174 -10.30 -9.79 -24.27
N SER A 175 -10.78 -8.82 -23.49
CA SER A 175 -12.01 -8.08 -23.84
C SER A 175 -11.78 -6.96 -24.84
N PHE A 176 -10.53 -6.58 -25.10
CA PHE A 176 -10.17 -5.44 -25.96
C PHE A 176 -9.37 -5.83 -27.21
N THR A 177 -9.06 -7.12 -27.39
CA THR A 177 -8.37 -7.64 -28.58
C THR A 177 -9.09 -8.88 -29.10
N SER A 178 -8.96 -9.16 -30.38
CA SER A 178 -9.53 -10.37 -30.98
C SER A 178 -8.54 -11.54 -30.93
N LYS A 179 -9.04 -12.77 -31.11
CA LYS A 179 -8.18 -13.96 -31.14
C LYS A 179 -7.27 -13.96 -32.35
N GLU A 180 -7.68 -13.30 -33.43
CA GLU A 180 -6.94 -13.16 -34.68
C GLU A 180 -5.79 -12.15 -34.52
N GLU A 181 -6.01 -11.06 -33.78
CA GLU A 181 -5.00 -10.04 -33.50
C GLU A 181 -3.99 -10.53 -32.45
N ASN A 182 -4.46 -11.23 -31.41
CA ASN A 182 -3.57 -11.76 -30.38
C ASN A 182 -3.90 -13.19 -29.93
N PRO A 183 -3.50 -14.21 -30.70
CA PRO A 183 -3.79 -15.61 -30.38
C PRO A 183 -3.23 -16.05 -29.01
N CYS A 184 -2.05 -15.55 -28.65
CA CYS A 184 -1.36 -15.91 -27.41
C CYS A 184 -2.15 -15.49 -26.17
N ALA A 185 -2.91 -14.37 -26.21
CA ALA A 185 -3.72 -13.93 -25.08
C ALA A 185 -4.85 -14.91 -24.71
N PHE A 186 -5.36 -15.68 -25.68
CA PHE A 186 -6.55 -16.54 -25.53
C PHE A 186 -6.25 -17.98 -25.09
N VAL A 187 -4.99 -18.35 -24.97
CA VAL A 187 -4.56 -19.68 -24.54
C VAL A 187 -3.89 -19.64 -23.15
N SER A 188 -3.72 -20.81 -22.52
CA SER A 188 -2.94 -20.90 -21.29
C SER A 188 -1.50 -20.43 -21.53
N THR A 189 -0.87 -19.82 -20.53
CA THR A 189 0.54 -19.43 -20.57
C THR A 189 1.47 -20.57 -20.96
N TYR A 190 1.14 -21.80 -20.55
CA TYR A 190 1.88 -23.01 -20.89
C TYR A 190 1.63 -23.55 -22.31
N GLN A 191 0.58 -23.04 -22.97
CA GLN A 191 0.18 -23.40 -24.33
C GLN A 191 0.35 -22.25 -25.32
N ALA A 192 0.92 -21.12 -24.88
CA ALA A 192 1.12 -19.94 -25.72
C ALA A 192 1.98 -20.24 -26.96
N GLY A 193 2.87 -21.23 -26.89
CA GLY A 193 3.68 -21.67 -28.02
C GLY A 193 2.86 -22.30 -29.16
N ASP A 194 1.70 -22.89 -28.87
CA ASP A 194 0.84 -23.54 -29.86
C ASP A 194 0.00 -22.50 -30.65
N ALA A 195 -0.06 -21.27 -30.16
CA ALA A 195 -0.78 -20.16 -30.78
C ALA A 195 0.11 -19.30 -31.71
N LEU A 196 1.35 -19.71 -31.96
CA LEU A 196 2.27 -19.00 -32.86
C LEU A 196 1.87 -19.18 -34.33
N SER A 197 2.08 -18.13 -35.14
CA SER A 197 1.81 -18.21 -36.58
C SER A 197 2.83 -19.13 -37.30
N PRO A 198 2.45 -19.74 -38.45
CA PRO A 198 3.37 -20.55 -39.24
C PRO A 198 4.66 -19.82 -39.62
N GLU A 199 4.57 -18.52 -39.90
CA GLU A 199 5.71 -17.66 -40.21
C GLU A 199 6.69 -17.55 -39.03
N MET A 200 6.17 -17.39 -37.80
CA MET A 200 6.99 -17.35 -36.60
C MET A 200 7.67 -18.70 -36.33
N ILE A 201 6.97 -19.81 -36.59
CA ILE A 201 7.52 -21.16 -36.42
C ILE A 201 8.66 -21.39 -37.44
N ALA A 202 8.46 -21.00 -38.69
CA ALA A 202 9.50 -21.08 -39.72
C ALA A 202 10.72 -20.22 -39.34
N ALA A 203 10.52 -19.00 -38.84
CA ALA A 203 11.61 -18.15 -38.36
C ALA A 203 12.37 -18.75 -37.16
N LEU A 204 11.69 -19.49 -36.27
CA LEU A 204 12.32 -20.18 -35.14
C LEU A 204 13.15 -21.41 -35.55
N GLN A 205 12.72 -22.12 -36.61
CA GLN A 205 13.47 -23.18 -37.26
C GLN A 205 14.72 -22.61 -37.95
N GLY A 206 14.58 -21.51 -38.71
CA GLY A 206 15.62 -20.95 -39.56
C GLY A 206 16.09 -21.95 -40.62
N ASP A 207 17.25 -21.70 -41.24
CA ASP A 207 17.81 -22.59 -42.29
C ASP A 207 18.46 -23.88 -41.74
N ARG A 208 18.21 -24.21 -40.46
CA ARG A 208 18.81 -25.37 -39.80
C ARG A 208 17.88 -26.57 -39.92
N GLU A 209 18.00 -27.31 -41.01
CA GLU A 209 17.27 -28.56 -41.25
C GLU A 209 17.46 -29.61 -40.14
N ASP A 210 18.58 -29.55 -39.40
CA ASP A 210 18.92 -30.49 -38.31
C ASP A 210 18.25 -30.20 -36.95
N MET A 211 17.29 -29.27 -36.88
CA MET A 211 16.64 -28.95 -35.61
C MET A 211 15.65 -30.03 -35.19
N SER A 212 16.01 -30.80 -34.15
CA SER A 212 15.09 -31.75 -33.52
C SER A 212 13.75 -31.11 -33.12
N ALA A 213 12.66 -31.83 -33.34
CA ALA A 213 11.30 -31.42 -32.97
C ALA A 213 11.18 -30.98 -31.50
N ALA A 214 11.89 -31.63 -30.58
CA ALA A 214 11.90 -31.26 -29.17
C ALA A 214 12.53 -29.88 -28.92
N ARG A 215 13.59 -29.54 -29.67
CA ARG A 215 14.27 -28.25 -29.57
C ARG A 215 13.43 -27.13 -30.16
N LEU A 216 12.75 -27.41 -31.28
CA LEU A 216 11.80 -26.47 -31.88
C LEU A 216 10.61 -26.21 -30.93
N HIS A 217 10.01 -27.26 -30.39
CA HIS A 217 8.91 -27.13 -29.43
C HIS A 217 9.31 -26.28 -28.22
N LYS A 218 10.50 -26.52 -27.64
CA LYS A 218 11.04 -25.68 -26.55
C LYS A 218 11.15 -24.21 -26.95
N LYS A 219 11.62 -23.91 -28.17
CA LYS A 219 11.69 -22.53 -28.68
C LYS A 219 10.29 -21.91 -28.85
N MET A 220 9.33 -22.67 -29.36
CA MET A 220 7.95 -22.21 -29.53
C MET A 220 7.32 -21.88 -28.18
N VAL A 221 7.44 -22.76 -27.18
CA VAL A 221 6.93 -22.52 -25.82
C VAL A 221 7.51 -21.23 -25.24
N LEU A 222 8.84 -21.05 -25.32
CA LEU A 222 9.50 -19.84 -24.82
C LEU A 222 9.07 -18.58 -25.58
N LYS A 223 8.93 -18.65 -26.90
CA LYS A 223 8.53 -17.51 -27.72
C LYS A 223 7.08 -17.10 -27.43
N GLY A 224 6.16 -18.06 -27.37
CA GLY A 224 4.76 -17.80 -27.03
C GLY A 224 4.60 -17.25 -25.62
N TYR A 225 5.31 -17.81 -24.64
CA TYR A 225 5.34 -17.28 -23.27
C TYR A 225 5.80 -15.83 -23.23
N LYS A 226 6.94 -15.51 -23.86
CA LYS A 226 7.48 -14.14 -23.90
C LYS A 226 6.49 -13.17 -24.53
N MET A 227 5.94 -13.51 -25.70
CA MET A 227 4.95 -12.66 -26.37
C MET A 227 3.71 -12.39 -25.53
N GLN A 228 3.21 -13.40 -24.81
CA GLN A 228 2.08 -13.22 -23.89
C GLN A 228 2.50 -12.35 -22.69
N SER A 229 3.69 -12.58 -22.14
CA SER A 229 4.22 -11.84 -20.99
C SER A 229 4.41 -10.37 -21.30
N ASP A 230 5.06 -10.04 -22.42
CA ASP A 230 5.35 -8.66 -22.86
C ASP A 230 4.06 -7.83 -22.92
N LEU A 231 3.01 -8.42 -23.49
CA LEU A 231 1.71 -7.79 -23.63
C LEU A 231 0.99 -7.60 -22.28
N VAL A 232 1.06 -8.59 -21.40
CA VAL A 232 0.48 -8.50 -20.06
C VAL A 232 1.21 -7.43 -19.24
N LEU A 233 2.54 -7.36 -19.35
CA LEU A 233 3.36 -6.36 -18.67
C LEU A 233 3.07 -4.94 -19.18
N GLU A 234 2.89 -4.75 -20.49
CA GLU A 234 2.50 -3.45 -21.06
C GLU A 234 1.17 -2.92 -20.50
N LYS A 235 0.21 -3.82 -20.22
CA LYS A 235 -1.06 -3.42 -19.58
C LYS A 235 -0.94 -3.30 -18.08
N LEU A 236 -0.11 -4.13 -17.45
CA LEU A 236 0.15 -4.07 -16.01
C LEU A 236 0.77 -2.72 -15.65
N ASP A 237 1.70 -2.21 -16.45
CA ASP A 237 2.32 -0.89 -16.27
C ASP A 237 1.27 0.21 -16.07
N ARG A 238 0.30 0.29 -16.99
CA ARG A 238 -0.81 1.25 -16.91
C ARG A 238 -1.63 1.09 -15.63
N VAL A 239 -1.86 -0.14 -15.19
CA VAL A 239 -2.58 -0.40 -13.94
C VAL A 239 -1.75 0.08 -12.74
N LEU A 240 -0.43 -0.17 -12.73
CA LEU A 240 0.46 0.32 -11.69
C LEU A 240 0.47 1.86 -11.64
N THR A 241 0.59 2.53 -12.79
CA THR A 241 0.50 4.00 -12.88
C THR A 241 -0.81 4.52 -12.30
N MET A 242 -1.95 3.90 -12.62
CA MET A 242 -3.26 4.30 -12.07
C MET A 242 -3.33 4.17 -10.54
N PHE A 243 -2.69 3.15 -9.97
CA PHE A 243 -2.64 2.97 -8.51
C PHE A 243 -1.68 3.95 -7.85
N GLU A 244 -0.57 4.27 -8.50
CA GLU A 244 0.38 5.30 -8.06
C GLU A 244 -0.27 6.70 -8.03
N GLU A 245 -0.96 7.09 -9.10
CA GLU A 245 -1.69 8.36 -9.18
C GLU A 245 -2.75 8.49 -8.05
N ARG A 246 -3.39 7.37 -7.70
CA ARG A 246 -4.38 7.30 -6.62
C ARG A 246 -3.77 7.15 -5.23
N LYS A 247 -2.45 7.04 -5.13
CA LYS A 247 -1.71 6.74 -3.88
C LYS A 247 -2.29 5.52 -3.17
N GLN A 248 -2.52 4.46 -3.94
CA GLN A 248 -3.03 3.18 -3.46
C GLN A 248 -1.95 2.10 -3.59
N SER A 249 -1.64 1.44 -2.47
CA SER A 249 -0.72 0.32 -2.48
C SER A 249 -1.41 -0.97 -2.93
N LEU A 250 -0.68 -1.85 -3.61
CA LEU A 250 -1.20 -3.15 -4.05
C LEU A 250 -0.14 -4.25 -4.03
N VAL A 251 -0.60 -5.50 -4.10
CA VAL A 251 0.25 -6.66 -4.37
C VAL A 251 -0.09 -7.19 -5.76
N VAL A 252 0.89 -7.33 -6.64
CA VAL A 252 0.74 -8.04 -7.91
C VAL A 252 1.39 -9.41 -7.78
N GLU A 253 0.73 -10.45 -8.28
CA GLU A 253 1.31 -11.79 -8.31
C GLU A 253 1.15 -12.42 -9.69
N GLY A 254 2.14 -13.20 -10.13
CA GLY A 254 2.03 -13.79 -11.47
C GLY A 254 3.22 -14.53 -12.01
N VAL A 255 2.94 -15.30 -13.06
CA VAL A 255 3.96 -15.98 -13.87
C VAL A 255 4.56 -15.07 -14.95
N HIS A 256 3.93 -13.92 -15.24
CA HIS A 256 4.37 -12.96 -16.27
C HIS A 256 5.36 -11.91 -15.72
N LEU A 257 5.67 -11.95 -14.43
CA LEU A 257 6.58 -11.02 -13.76
C LEU A 257 8.02 -11.49 -13.93
N ASN A 258 8.66 -11.10 -15.02
CA ASN A 258 10.06 -11.41 -15.31
C ASN A 258 10.99 -10.30 -14.79
N MET A 259 12.12 -10.68 -14.16
CA MET A 259 13.04 -9.74 -13.53
C MET A 259 13.65 -8.73 -14.51
N ASP A 260 13.98 -9.16 -15.72
CA ASP A 260 14.60 -8.27 -16.73
C ASP A 260 13.64 -7.14 -17.13
N ASP A 261 12.37 -7.47 -17.31
CA ASP A 261 11.34 -6.52 -17.73
C ASP A 261 10.87 -5.65 -16.55
N LEU A 262 10.89 -6.20 -15.33
CA LEU A 262 10.58 -5.46 -14.09
C LEU A 262 11.58 -4.36 -13.77
N LEU A 263 12.85 -4.50 -14.16
CA LEU A 263 13.85 -3.44 -13.99
C LEU A 263 13.67 -2.28 -14.96
N THR A 264 12.82 -2.45 -15.98
CA THR A 264 12.54 -1.44 -17.01
C THR A 264 11.18 -0.77 -16.89
N LEU A 265 10.33 -1.27 -15.98
CA LEU A 265 9.08 -0.62 -15.54
C LEU A 265 9.40 0.53 -14.58
#